data_AF-A0A2U2BHI0-F1
#
_entry.id   AF-A0A2U2BHI0-F1
#
_cell.length_a   1.000
_cell.length_b   1.000
_cell.length_c   1.000
_cell.angle_alpha   90.00
_cell.angle_beta   90.00
_cell.angle_gamma   90.00
#
_symmetry.space_group_name_H-M   'P 1'
#
loop_
_entity.id
_entity.type
_entity.pdbx_description
1 polymer ?
#
loop_
_entity_poly.entity_id
_entity_poly.type
_entity_poly.pdbx_seq_one_letter_code
_entity_poly.pdbx_strand_id
1 'polypeptide(L)'
;MRLDTTGNVHTVSASWNLRPADYDMFMGYVRNWERSGGDPFLISLRLEGSEPQEYRATFIPGSFSRPTRSAGVFTVEAQLEVLPNFVSPCNDEWAARAMMEAVFGDDACEAIDILDKVVNEDLVYVRA
;
A
#
# COMPACT_ATOMS: atom_id res chain seq x y z
N MET A 1 -14.40 -1.44 -15.99
CA MET A 1 -15.23 -1.65 -14.79
C MET A 1 -14.66 -0.77 -13.68
N ARG A 2 -15.42 0.19 -13.15
CA ARG A 2 -14.94 1.04 -12.04
C ARG A 2 -14.84 0.14 -10.81
N LEU A 3 -13.79 0.30 -10.01
CA LEU A 3 -13.67 -0.41 -8.75
C LEU A 3 -14.69 0.19 -7.78
N ASP A 4 -15.92 -0.32 -7.81
CA ASP A 4 -17.01 0.04 -6.91
C ASP A 4 -16.79 -0.59 -5.53
N THR A 5 -15.59 -0.45 -4.98
CA THR A 5 -15.27 -0.98 -3.65
C THR A 5 -15.57 0.07 -2.61
N THR A 6 -16.58 -0.21 -1.78
CA THR A 6 -16.86 0.42 -0.49
C THR A 6 -15.73 0.12 0.52
N GLY A 7 -14.49 0.43 0.15
CA GLY A 7 -13.28 0.14 0.90
C GLY A 7 -12.20 1.17 0.54
N ASN A 8 -11.34 1.49 1.51
CA ASN A 8 -10.34 2.55 1.45
C ASN A 8 -9.36 2.38 0.27
N VAL A 9 -9.69 2.88 -0.91
CA VAL A 9 -8.77 2.88 -2.07
C VAL A 9 -7.75 4.01 -1.87
N HIS A 10 -6.47 3.69 -2.02
CA HIS A 10 -5.40 4.70 -2.00
C HIS A 10 -5.19 5.25 -3.41
N THR A 11 -5.18 6.58 -3.54
CA THR A 11 -4.68 7.24 -4.76
C THR A 11 -3.20 7.52 -4.59
N VAL A 12 -2.36 7.00 -5.48
CA VAL A 12 -0.90 7.20 -5.42
C VAL A 12 -0.37 7.74 -6.74
N SER A 13 0.64 8.60 -6.66
CA SER A 13 1.39 9.06 -7.84
C SER A 13 2.51 8.08 -8.15
N ALA A 14 2.56 7.59 -9.37
CA ALA A 14 3.60 6.68 -9.86
C ALA A 14 4.36 7.32 -11.01
N SER A 15 5.67 7.06 -11.06
CA SER A 15 6.58 7.57 -12.08
C SER A 15 7.48 6.44 -12.58
N TRP A 16 7.61 6.34 -13.91
CA TRP A 16 8.46 5.36 -14.57
C TRP A 16 9.49 6.07 -15.44
N ASN A 17 10.76 5.70 -15.24
CA ASN A 17 11.88 6.14 -16.07
C ASN A 17 12.25 5.03 -17.04
N LEU A 18 11.96 5.23 -18.32
CA LEU A 18 11.95 4.18 -19.34
C LEU A 18 12.94 4.50 -20.47
N ARG A 19 13.64 3.48 -20.96
CA ARG A 19 14.39 3.58 -22.23
C ARG A 19 13.40 3.53 -23.41
N PRO A 20 13.82 3.88 -24.65
CA PRO A 20 12.89 3.98 -25.77
C PRO A 20 12.06 2.71 -26.02
N ALA A 21 12.69 1.52 -25.98
CA ALA A 21 11.98 0.25 -26.16
C ALA A 21 10.97 -0.03 -25.02
N ASP A 22 11.36 0.24 -23.78
CA ASP A 22 10.49 0.05 -22.62
C ASP A 22 9.33 1.05 -22.60
N TYR A 23 9.55 2.27 -23.10
CA TYR A 23 8.51 3.28 -23.26
C TYR A 23 7.45 2.83 -24.26
N ASP A 24 7.86 2.34 -25.43
CA ASP A 24 6.92 1.85 -26.44
C ASP A 24 6.11 0.65 -25.93
N MET A 25 6.76 -0.24 -25.20
CA MET A 25 6.12 -1.37 -24.53
C MET A 25 5.14 -0.92 -23.44
N PHE A 26 5.54 0.03 -22.57
CA PHE A 26 4.69 0.60 -21.53
C PHE A 26 3.44 1.24 -22.13
N MET A 27 3.59 2.05 -23.18
CA MET A 27 2.44 2.64 -23.87
C MET A 27 1.57 1.56 -24.55
N GLY A 28 2.14 0.43 -24.93
CA GLY A 28 1.40 -0.76 -25.36
C GLY A 28 0.50 -1.31 -24.26
N TYR A 29 1.01 -1.44 -23.03
CA TYR A 29 0.23 -1.83 -21.86
C TYR A 29 -0.88 -0.82 -21.55
N VAL A 30 -0.59 0.48 -21.59
CA VAL A 30 -1.59 1.54 -21.36
C VAL A 30 -2.73 1.44 -22.37
N ARG A 31 -2.44 1.33 -23.67
CA ARG A 31 -3.49 1.15 -24.70
C ARG A 31 -4.29 -0.14 -24.52
N ASN A 32 -3.66 -1.22 -24.04
CA ASN A 32 -4.36 -2.46 -23.76
C ASN A 32 -5.31 -2.32 -22.56
N TRP A 33 -4.85 -1.65 -21.51
CA TRP A 33 -5.63 -1.31 -20.32
C TRP A 33 -6.84 -0.42 -20.67
N GLU A 34 -6.67 0.59 -21.54
CA GLU A 34 -7.78 1.41 -22.03
C GLU A 34 -8.83 0.56 -22.77
N ARG A 35 -8.40 -0.37 -23.63
CA ARG A 35 -9.29 -1.26 -24.39
C ARG A 35 -10.04 -2.25 -23.52
N SER A 36 -9.45 -2.71 -22.41
CA SER A 36 -10.14 -3.57 -21.47
C SER A 36 -11.16 -2.83 -20.60
N GLY A 37 -11.20 -1.50 -20.70
CA GLY A 37 -12.07 -0.67 -19.87
C GLY A 37 -11.54 -0.49 -18.45
N GLY A 38 -10.21 -0.56 -18.28
CA GLY A 38 -9.53 -0.22 -17.05
C GLY A 38 -9.26 -1.39 -16.11
N ASP A 39 -9.00 -2.59 -16.64
CA ASP A 39 -8.79 -3.79 -15.80
C ASP A 39 -7.62 -3.61 -14.81
N PRO A 40 -7.78 -4.05 -13.54
CA PRO A 40 -6.70 -3.98 -12.56
C PRO A 40 -5.53 -4.89 -12.92
N PHE A 41 -4.32 -4.46 -12.54
CA PHE A 41 -3.07 -5.18 -12.68
C PHE A 41 -2.33 -5.28 -11.34
N LEU A 42 -1.37 -6.21 -11.27
CA LEU A 42 -0.50 -6.35 -10.11
C LEU A 42 0.73 -5.43 -10.26
N ILE A 43 1.10 -4.75 -9.18
CA ILE A 43 2.26 -3.88 -9.15
C ILE A 43 2.92 -3.94 -7.77
N SER A 44 4.26 -3.98 -7.74
CA SER A 44 5.01 -3.88 -6.49
C SER A 44 5.17 -2.41 -6.08
N LEU A 45 4.61 -2.03 -4.93
CA LEU A 45 4.67 -0.68 -4.39
C LEU A 45 5.20 -0.70 -2.96
N ARG A 46 5.79 0.40 -2.52
CA ARG A 46 6.22 0.60 -1.14
C ARG A 46 5.31 1.65 -0.48
N LEU A 47 4.14 1.21 -0.01
CA LEU A 47 3.12 2.08 0.59
C LEU A 47 3.05 1.93 2.12
N GLU A 48 2.85 0.69 2.58
CA GLU A 48 2.55 0.40 3.99
C GLU A 48 3.79 0.02 4.82
N GLY A 49 4.96 -0.17 4.20
CA GLY A 49 6.17 -0.59 4.90
C GLY A 49 7.46 -0.25 4.16
N SER A 50 8.60 -0.65 4.75
CA SER A 50 9.93 -0.41 4.18
C SER A 50 10.24 -1.27 2.96
N GLU A 51 9.54 -2.39 2.79
CA GLU A 51 9.74 -3.30 1.67
C GLU A 51 8.62 -3.17 0.63
N PRO A 52 8.92 -3.37 -0.67
CA PRO A 52 7.89 -3.43 -1.69
C PRO A 52 6.97 -4.63 -1.44
N GLN A 53 5.67 -4.41 -1.57
CA GLN A 53 4.65 -5.47 -1.54
C GLN A 53 3.84 -5.43 -2.84
N GLU A 54 3.24 -6.55 -3.22
CA GLU A 54 2.40 -6.62 -4.41
C GLU A 54 0.99 -6.12 -4.10
N TYR A 55 0.52 -5.14 -4.86
CA TYR A 55 -0.82 -4.58 -4.75
C TYR A 55 -1.57 -4.78 -6.06
N ARG A 56 -2.89 -4.86 -5.96
CA ARG A 56 -3.79 -4.73 -7.12
C ARG A 56 -4.10 -3.26 -7.33
N ALA A 57 -3.77 -2.74 -8.51
CA ALA A 57 -3.96 -1.34 -8.88
C ALA A 57 -4.60 -1.20 -10.26
N THR A 58 -5.18 -0.03 -10.53
CA THR A 58 -5.58 0.38 -11.88
C THR A 58 -5.19 1.83 -12.11
N PHE A 59 -4.97 2.24 -13.36
CA PHE A 59 -4.68 3.64 -13.66
C PHE A 59 -5.94 4.49 -13.45
N ILE A 60 -5.78 5.73 -13.00
CA ILE A 60 -6.86 6.70 -13.02
C ILE A 60 -6.97 7.28 -14.45
N PRO A 61 -8.11 7.14 -15.13
CA PRO A 61 -8.29 7.67 -16.48
C PRO A 61 -8.00 9.18 -16.55
N GLY A 62 -7.21 9.59 -17.54
CA GLY A 62 -6.84 11.00 -17.74
C GLY A 62 -5.74 11.52 -16.80
N SER A 63 -5.17 10.68 -15.93
CA SER A 63 -4.10 11.10 -15.01
C SER A 63 -2.69 11.08 -15.61
N PHE A 64 -2.52 10.53 -16.81
CA PHE A 64 -1.22 10.46 -17.47
C PHE A 64 -0.69 11.86 -17.79
N SER A 65 0.51 12.16 -17.30
CA SER A 65 1.21 13.38 -17.67
C SER A 65 1.81 13.26 -19.08
N ARG A 66 2.08 14.43 -19.70
CA ARG A 66 2.82 14.46 -20.97
C ARG A 66 4.23 13.91 -20.71
N PRO A 67 4.67 12.87 -21.45
CA PRO A 67 5.99 12.28 -21.21
C PRO A 67 7.08 13.31 -21.43
N THR A 68 8.00 13.40 -20.48
CA THR A 68 9.21 14.22 -20.63
C THR A 68 10.34 13.34 -21.13
N ARG A 69 11.25 13.91 -21.93
CA ARG A 69 12.41 13.20 -22.47
C ARG A 69 13.68 13.96 -22.10
N SER A 70 14.58 13.29 -21.38
CA SER A 70 15.89 13.82 -21.03
C SER A 70 16.95 12.74 -21.22
N ALA A 71 18.04 13.07 -21.92
CA ALA A 71 19.17 12.15 -22.15
C ALA A 71 18.79 10.75 -22.68
N GLY A 72 17.72 10.64 -23.47
CA GLY A 72 17.24 9.37 -24.04
C GLY A 72 16.38 8.52 -23.09
N VAL A 73 16.07 9.02 -21.89
CA VAL A 73 15.11 8.44 -20.95
C VAL A 73 13.77 9.18 -21.07
N PHE A 74 12.69 8.42 -21.07
CA PHE A 74 11.32 8.91 -21.01
C PHE A 74 10.81 8.79 -19.58
N THR A 75 10.33 9.89 -19.01
CA THR A 75 9.64 9.87 -17.72
C THR A 75 8.14 9.98 -17.97
N VAL A 76 7.39 9.00 -17.49
CA VAL A 76 5.93 8.95 -17.55
C VAL A 76 5.40 8.97 -16.13
N GLU A 77 4.39 9.80 -15.87
CA GLU A 77 3.74 9.86 -14.57
C GLU A 77 2.23 9.60 -14.74
N ALA A 78 1.63 8.92 -13.77
CA ALA A 78 0.20 8.70 -13.71
C ALA A 78 -0.24 8.55 -12.25
N GLN A 79 -1.54 8.67 -12.02
CA GLN A 79 -2.13 8.28 -10.74
C GLN A 79 -2.70 6.87 -10.83
N LEU A 80 -2.58 6.13 -9.74
CA LEU A 80 -3.12 4.78 -9.58
C LEU A 80 -4.16 4.77 -8.45
N GLU A 81 -5.26 4.08 -8.69
CA GLU A 81 -6.15 3.58 -7.63
C GLU A 81 -5.60 2.23 -7.16
N VAL A 82 -5.23 2.13 -5.89
CA VAL A 82 -4.60 0.95 -5.29
C VAL A 82 -5.51 0.38 -4.21
N LEU A 83 -5.80 -0.92 -4.32
CA LEU A 83 -6.51 -1.64 -3.28
C LEU A 83 -5.56 -1.93 -2.11
N PRO A 84 -5.97 -1.63 -0.86
CA PRO A 84 -5.16 -1.88 0.32
C PRO A 84 -4.97 -3.39 0.52
N ASN A 85 -3.78 -3.77 0.97
CA ASN A 85 -3.52 -5.14 1.40
C ASN A 85 -3.85 -5.23 2.88
N PHE A 86 -5.07 -5.64 3.21
CA PHE A 86 -5.44 -5.79 4.62
C PHE A 86 -4.62 -6.91 5.27
N VAL A 87 -3.63 -6.51 6.07
CA VAL A 87 -2.97 -7.37 7.04
C VAL A 87 -3.87 -7.47 8.27
N SER A 88 -4.01 -8.68 8.83
CA SER A 88 -4.72 -8.84 10.10
C SER A 88 -4.07 -7.95 11.16
N PRO A 89 -4.83 -7.18 11.96
CA PRO A 89 -4.28 -6.37 13.05
C PRO A 89 -3.44 -7.19 14.05
N CYS A 90 -3.75 -8.49 14.20
CA CYS A 90 -2.99 -9.39 15.06
C CYS A 90 -1.59 -9.74 14.52
N ASN A 91 -1.36 -9.52 13.22
CA ASN A 91 -0.08 -9.77 12.54
C ASN A 91 0.65 -8.46 12.20
N ASP A 92 0.08 -7.32 12.60
CA ASP A 92 0.64 -5.99 12.37
C ASP A 92 1.04 -5.37 13.71
N GLU A 93 2.24 -5.72 14.17
CA GLU A 93 2.82 -5.23 15.42
C GLU A 93 2.84 -3.69 15.46
N TRP A 94 3.13 -3.04 14.34
CA TRP A 94 3.24 -1.59 14.26
C TRP A 94 1.88 -0.91 14.34
N ALA A 95 0.84 -1.46 13.69
CA ALA A 95 -0.52 -0.99 13.86
C ALA A 95 -1.03 -1.19 15.30
N ALA A 96 -0.74 -2.34 15.93
CA ALA A 96 -1.10 -2.60 17.32
C ALA A 96 -0.41 -1.59 18.27
N ARG A 97 0.88 -1.30 18.06
CA ARG A 97 1.62 -0.29 18.83
C ARG A 97 1.08 1.12 18.62
N ALA A 98 0.77 1.50 17.38
CA ALA A 98 0.18 2.79 17.08
C ALA A 98 -1.19 2.96 17.73
N MET A 99 -2.01 1.90 17.80
CA MET A 99 -3.28 1.92 18.54
C MET A 99 -3.05 2.10 20.04
N MET A 100 -2.08 1.39 20.63
CA MET A 100 -1.75 1.55 22.06
C MET A 100 -1.30 2.98 22.37
N GLU A 101 -0.43 3.57 21.55
CA GLU A 101 -0.01 4.97 21.70
C GLU A 101 -1.18 5.94 21.52
N ALA A 102 -2.06 5.72 20.54
CA ALA A 102 -3.21 6.59 20.32
C ALA A 102 -4.26 6.53 21.45
N VAL A 103 -4.44 5.36 22.06
CA VAL A 103 -5.45 5.15 23.13
C VAL A 103 -4.90 5.56 24.49
N PHE A 104 -3.65 5.23 24.78
CA PHE A 104 -3.05 5.40 26.11
C PHE A 104 -2.05 6.55 26.20
N GLY A 105 -1.55 7.09 25.08
CA GLY A 105 -0.64 8.23 25.07
C GLY A 105 0.59 8.02 25.96
N ASP A 106 0.89 9.02 26.78
CA ASP A 106 1.99 8.97 27.76
C ASP A 106 1.78 7.87 28.84
N ASP A 107 0.53 7.47 29.08
CA ASP A 107 0.16 6.43 30.04
C ASP A 107 0.29 5.01 29.45
N ALA A 108 0.69 4.86 28.19
CA ALA A 108 0.89 3.56 27.54
C ALA A 108 1.87 2.67 28.31
N CYS A 109 2.90 3.26 28.92
CA CYS A 109 3.85 2.54 29.78
C CYS A 109 3.17 1.99 31.04
N GLU A 110 2.31 2.78 31.69
CA GLU A 110 1.59 2.34 32.89
C GLU A 110 0.58 1.24 32.57
N ALA A 111 -0.13 1.37 31.43
CA ALA A 111 -1.04 0.34 30.94
C ALA A 111 -0.31 -0.98 30.64
N ILE A 112 0.86 -0.93 30.01
CA ILE A 112 1.69 -2.13 29.75
C ILE A 112 2.19 -2.75 31.06
N ASP A 113 2.66 -1.94 32.02
CA ASP A 113 3.12 -2.42 33.33
C ASP A 113 2.01 -3.11 34.14
N ILE A 114 0.77 -2.63 34.05
CA ILE A 114 -0.39 -3.28 34.67
C ILE A 114 -0.68 -4.61 33.97
N LEU A 115 -0.67 -4.64 32.63
CA LEU A 115 -0.91 -5.85 31.86
C LEU A 115 0.14 -6.93 32.14
N ASP A 116 1.41 -6.57 32.26
CA ASP A 116 2.49 -7.50 32.59
C ASP A 116 2.28 -8.17 33.96
N LYS A 117 1.80 -7.42 34.97
CA LYS A 117 1.45 -7.99 36.28
C LYS A 117 0.30 -8.99 36.18
N VAL A 118 -0.77 -8.64 35.44
CA VAL A 118 -1.97 -9.49 35.32
C VAL A 118 -1.68 -10.77 34.53
N VAL A 119 -0.95 -10.68 33.41
CA VAL A 119 -0.60 -11.84 32.58
C VAL A 119 0.31 -12.82 33.33
N ASN A 120 1.23 -12.28 34.14
CA ASN A 120 2.14 -13.12 34.94
C ASN A 120 1.45 -13.78 36.14
N GLU A 121 0.35 -13.24 36.66
CA GLU A 121 -0.45 -13.90 37.70
C GLU A 121 -1.28 -15.07 37.14
N ASP A 122 -1.87 -14.94 35.94
CA ASP A 122 -2.64 -16.01 35.31
C ASP A 122 -1.77 -17.19 34.81
N LEU A 123 -0.52 -16.94 34.40
CA LEU A 123 0.42 -18.00 34.00
C LEU A 123 0.81 -18.95 35.15
N VAL A 124 0.68 -18.51 36.40
CA VAL A 124 0.93 -19.36 37.58
C VAL A 124 -0.15 -20.45 37.72
N TYR A 125 -1.37 -20.22 37.22
CA TYR A 125 -2.48 -21.17 37.33
C TYR A 125 -2.54 -22.23 36.22
N VAL A 126 -1.71 -22.13 35.17
CA VAL A 126 -1.71 -23.08 34.03
C VAL A 126 -0.57 -24.11 34.13
N ARG A 127 0.26 -24.06 35.18
CA ARG A 127 1.23 -25.11 35.53
C ARG A 127 0.82 -25.80 36.82
N ALA A 128 -0.20 -26.65 36.74
CA ALA A 128 -0.51 -27.68 37.74
C ALA A 128 -0.62 -29.04 37.05
#